data_AF-A0A6I1ZJJ7-F1
#
_entry.id   AF-A0A6I1ZJJ7-F1
#
_cell.length_a   1.000
_cell.length_b   1.000
_cell.length_c   1.000
_cell.angle_alpha   90.00
_cell.angle_beta   90.00
_cell.angle_gamma   90.00
#
_symmetry.space_group_name_H-M   'P 1'
#
loop_
_entity.id
_entity.type
_entity.pdbx_description
1 polymer ?
#
loop_
_entity_poly.entity_id
_entity_poly.type
_entity_poly.pdbx_seq_one_letter_code
_entity_poly.pdbx_strand_id
1 'polypeptide(L)' 'MMKLVLLRHGESIWNRENRFTGWTDVDLSQKGTEEAKKAGQVLKEKGHTFDVAFTSVLKRAIRTLWIVLDEMDLI' A
#
# COMPACT_ATOMS: atom_id res chain seq x y z
N MET A 1 -10.89 -3.85 -22.70
CA MET A 1 -9.47 -3.52 -22.44
C MET A 1 -9.17 -3.90 -21.00
N MET A 2 -8.07 -4.61 -20.74
CA MET A 2 -7.66 -4.97 -19.38
C MET A 2 -6.87 -3.84 -18.73
N LYS A 3 -7.03 -3.64 -17.42
CA LYS A 3 -6.28 -2.66 -16.62
C LYS A 3 -5.49 -3.40 -15.53
N LEU A 4 -4.23 -3.03 -15.35
CA LEU A 4 -3.38 -3.48 -14.26
C LEU A 4 -3.02 -2.26 -13.41
N VAL A 5 -3.19 -2.35 -12.09
CA VAL A 5 -2.80 -1.31 -11.14
C VAL A 5 -1.59 -1.79 -10.36
N LEU A 6 -0.54 -0.96 -10.34
CA LEU A 6 0.67 -1.19 -9.56
C LEU A 6 0.77 -0.10 -8.49
N LEU A 7 1.05 -0.50 -7.26
CA LEU A 7 1.21 0.42 -6.14
C LEU A 7 2.45 0.04 -5.32
N ARG A 8 3.33 1.01 -5.07
CA ARG A 8 4.43 0.84 -4.13
C ARG A 8 3.91 1.01 -2.70
N HIS A 9 4.49 0.28 -1.75
CA HIS A 9 4.21 0.51 -0.33
C HIS A 9 4.43 1.99 0.06
N GLY A 10 3.64 2.48 1.01
CA GLY A 10 3.84 3.81 1.61
C GLY A 10 5.20 3.95 2.28
N GLU A 11 5.60 5.17 2.62
CA GLU A 11 6.86 5.44 3.32
C GLU A 11 7.08 4.51 4.52
N SER A 12 8.20 3.79 4.54
CA SER A 12 8.59 2.97 5.69
C SER A 12 9.40 3.77 6.72
N ILE A 13 9.51 3.25 7.95
CA ILE A 13 10.37 3.83 8.99
C ILE A 13 11.80 4.06 8.47
N TRP A 14 12.36 3.12 7.72
CA TRP A 14 13.71 3.24 7.17
C TRP A 14 13.81 4.13 5.93
N ASN A 15 12.73 4.32 5.17
CA ASN A 15 12.72 5.37 4.14
C ASN A 15 12.84 6.74 4.78
N ARG A 16 12.10 6.98 5.86
CA ARG A 16 12.18 8.23 6.64
C ARG A 16 13.57 8.43 7.26
N GLU A 17 14.21 7.37 7.75
CA GLU A 17 15.57 7.40 8.30
C GLU A 17 16.68 7.42 7.23
N ASN A 18 16.31 7.40 5.94
CA ASN A 18 17.24 7.32 4.80
C ASN A 18 18.21 6.11 4.87
N ARG A 19 17.68 4.94 5.26
CA ARG A 19 18.43 3.69 5.42
C ARG A 19 18.04 2.67 4.36
N PHE A 20 19.02 1.93 3.85
CA PHE A 20 18.76 0.79 2.96
C PHE A 20 18.00 -0.32 3.69
N THR A 21 16.82 -0.68 3.21
CA THR A 21 15.92 -1.65 3.87
C THR A 21 16.16 -3.09 3.43
N GLY A 22 16.26 -3.33 2.12
CA GLY A 22 16.32 -4.69 1.57
C GLY A 22 15.16 -5.57 2.07
N TRP A 23 15.50 -6.74 2.59
CA TRP A 23 14.55 -7.74 3.09
C TRP A 23 14.24 -7.58 4.58
N THR A 24 14.83 -6.59 5.25
CA THR A 24 14.49 -6.29 6.63
C THR A 24 13.01 -5.91 6.73
N ASP A 25 12.28 -6.58 7.60
CA ASP A 25 10.83 -6.49 7.70
C ASP A 25 10.39 -5.31 8.57
N VAL A 26 10.73 -4.10 8.11
CA VAL A 26 10.35 -2.83 8.75
C VAL A 26 8.94 -2.41 8.37
N ASP A 27 8.33 -1.65 9.28
CA ASP A 27 6.96 -1.18 9.16
C ASP A 27 6.81 0.13 8.38
N LEU A 28 5.56 0.51 8.13
CA LEU A 28 5.21 1.84 7.62
C LEU A 28 5.52 2.92 8.67
N SER A 29 5.92 4.10 8.20
CA SER A 29 5.87 5.32 9.01
C SER A 29 4.42 5.79 9.11
N GLN A 30 4.14 6.72 10.03
CA GLN A 30 2.82 7.34 10.11
C GLN A 30 2.41 7.98 8.77
N LYS A 31 3.37 8.61 8.07
CA LYS A 31 3.14 9.18 6.75
C LYS A 31 2.84 8.11 5.71
N GLY A 32 3.53 6.97 5.74
CA GLY A 32 3.25 5.84 4.84
C GLY A 32 1.86 5.24 5.02
N THR A 33 1.34 5.23 6.25
CA THR A 33 -0.06 4.85 6.52
C THR A 33 -1.04 5.82 5.85
N GLU A 34 -0.83 7.14 5.98
CA GLU A 34 -1.69 8.15 5.35
C GLU A 34 -1.59 8.14 3.82
N GLU A 35 -0.40 7.88 3.26
CA GLU A 35 -0.21 7.67 1.82
C GLU A 35 -1.04 6.47 1.30
N ALA A 36 -1.05 5.35 2.05
CA ALA A 36 -1.85 4.19 1.71
C ALA A 36 -3.35 4.49 1.77
N LYS A 37 -3.82 5.21 2.79
CA LYS A 37 -5.23 5.62 2.89
C LYS A 37 -5.66 6.47 1.69
N LYS A 38 -4.85 7.48 1.38
CA LYS A 38 -5.09 8.36 0.23
C LYS A 38 -5.11 7.59 -1.08
N ALA A 39 -4.25 6.59 -1.24
CA ALA A 39 -4.27 5.72 -2.43
C ALA A 39 -5.59 4.95 -2.56
N GLY A 40 -6.09 4.37 -1.46
CA GLY A 40 -7.38 3.68 -1.43
C GLY A 40 -8.55 4.61 -1.77
N GLN A 41 -8.58 5.81 -1.19
CA GLN A 41 -9.59 6.84 -1.47
C GLN A 41 -9.58 7.24 -2.95
N VAL A 42 -8.41 7.52 -3.53
CA VAL A 42 -8.29 7.88 -4.96
C VAL A 42 -8.75 6.74 -5.87
N LEU A 43 -8.47 5.48 -5.52
CA LEU A 43 -8.92 4.33 -6.28
C LEU A 43 -10.45 4.20 -6.23
N LYS A 44 -11.05 4.35 -5.04
CA LYS A 44 -12.50 4.33 -4.83
C LYS A 44 -13.20 5.46 -5.58
N GLU A 45 -12.72 6.70 -5.46
CA GLU A 45 -13.27 7.88 -6.15
C GLU A 45 -13.25 7.72 -7.67
N LYS A 46 -12.24 7.05 -8.21
CA LYS A 46 -12.12 6.76 -9.66
C LYS A 46 -12.92 5.53 -10.11
N GLY A 47 -13.66 4.89 -9.21
CA GLY A 47 -14.48 3.71 -9.50
C GLY A 47 -13.66 2.47 -9.85
N HIS A 48 -12.44 2.35 -9.33
CA HIS A 48 -11.67 1.10 -9.44
C HIS A 48 -12.21 0.05 -8.46
N THR A 49 -12.18 -1.21 -8.89
CA THR A 49 -12.43 -2.40 -8.07
C THR A 49 -11.46 -3.50 -8.51
N PHE A 50 -11.30 -4.55 -7.69
CA PHE A 50 -10.31 -5.60 -7.90
C PHE A 50 -10.86 -6.96 -7.53
N ASP A 51 -10.65 -7.95 -8.40
CA ASP A 51 -10.99 -9.36 -8.13
C ASP A 51 -9.90 -10.08 -7.33
N VAL A 52 -8.64 -9.65 -7.48
CA VAL A 52 -7.49 -10.27 -6.84
C VAL A 52 -6.38 -9.25 -6.60
N ALA A 53 -5.67 -9.38 -5.49
CA ALA A 53 -4.49 -8.61 -5.16
C ALA A 53 -3.28 -9.52 -4.88
N PHE A 54 -2.10 -9.07 -5.29
CA PHE A 54 -0.83 -9.73 -5.02
C PHE A 54 0.09 -8.80 -4.25
N THR A 55 0.84 -9.33 -3.30
CA THR A 55 1.83 -8.57 -2.52
C THR A 55 3.03 -9.46 -2.18
N SER A 56 4.10 -8.84 -1.70
CA SER A 56 5.25 -9.56 -1.14
C SER A 56 4.94 -10.10 0.26
N VAL A 57 5.88 -10.84 0.86
CA VAL A 57 5.79 -11.28 2.26
C VAL A 57 6.22 -10.21 3.29
N LEU A 58 6.51 -8.98 2.86
CA LEU A 58 7.04 -7.91 3.72
C LEU A 58 5.91 -7.03 4.27
N LYS A 59 5.90 -6.78 5.59
CA LYS A 59 4.79 -6.14 6.30
C LYS A 59 4.43 -4.76 5.76
N ARG A 60 5.41 -3.97 5.32
CA ARG A 60 5.17 -2.65 4.72
C ARG A 60 4.29 -2.73 3.47
N ALA A 61 4.49 -3.73 2.61
CA ALA A 61 3.69 -3.93 1.41
C ALA A 61 2.31 -4.53 1.75
N ILE A 62 2.27 -5.51 2.67
CA ILE A 62 1.03 -6.12 3.13
C ILE A 62 0.12 -5.07 3.79
N ARG A 63 0.65 -4.23 4.67
CA ARG A 63 -0.13 -3.18 5.35
C ARG A 63 -0.62 -2.09 4.42
N THR A 64 0.20 -1.67 3.44
CA THR A 64 -0.30 -0.76 2.39
C THR A 64 -1.48 -1.40 1.65
N LEU A 65 -1.38 -2.67 1.26
CA LEU A 65 -2.49 -3.37 0.61
C LEU A 65 -3.73 -3.44 1.50
N TRP A 66 -3.60 -3.82 2.78
CA TRP A 66 -4.73 -3.88 3.71
C TRP A 66 -5.42 -2.54 3.85
N ILE A 67 -4.69 -1.46 4.09
CA ILE A 67 -5.25 -0.12 4.22
C ILE A 67 -5.98 0.30 2.94
N VAL A 68 -5.41 0.01 1.77
CA VAL A 68 -6.04 0.33 0.48
C VAL A 68 -7.36 -0.43 0.30
N LEU A 69 -7.37 -1.73 0.60
CA LEU A 69 -8.59 -2.55 0.47
C LEU A 69 -9.67 -2.14 1.48
N ASP A 70 -9.27 -1.77 2.70
CA ASP A 70 -10.17 -1.26 3.75
C ASP A 70 -10.83 0.06 3.32
N GLU A 71 -10.05 1.05 2.85
CA GLU A 71 -10.61 2.32 2.33
C GLU A 71 -11.52 2.10 1.11
N MET A 72 -11.22 1.07 0.31
CA MET A 72 -12.02 0.67 -0.84
C MET A 72 -13.26 -0.16 -0.49
N ASP A 73 -13.46 -0.54 0.77
CA ASP A 73 -14.56 -1.41 1.24
C ASP A 73 -14.56 -2.79 0.54
N LEU A 74 -13.37 -3.40 0.46
CA LEU A 74 -13.15 -4.70 -0.19
C LEU A 74 -12.76 -5.81 0.81
N ILE A 75 -12.60 -5.49 2.10
CA ILE A 75 -12.31 -6.43 3.21
C ILE A 75 -12.98 -5.98 4.50
#